data_AF-A0AAZ3PWP5-F1
#
_entry.id   AF-A0AAZ3PWP5-F1
#
_cell.length_a   1.000
_cell.length_b   1.000
_cell.length_c   1.000
_cell.angle_alpha   90.00
_cell.angle_beta   90.00
_cell.angle_gamma   90.00
#
_symmetry.space_group_name_H-M   'P 1'
#
loop_
_entity.id
_entity.type
_entity.pdbx_description
1 polymer ?
#
loop_
_entity_poly.entity_id
_entity_poly.type
_entity_poly.pdbx_seq_one_letter_code
_entity_poly.pdbx_strand_id
1 'polypeptide(L)'
;MAVCIAVIAKENYPLYIRSVPVQNELKFHYTVHTSLDVVEEKISAVGKAMADQRELYLGLLYPTEDYKVYPSHMIIVYYTPVCIFFLLIENILLYRHTRYGYVTNSKVKFVIVVDSSNTSLRDNEIRSMFRKLHNSFTDVMCNPFYNPGDTIQSKAFDSMVSAMMVQAS
;
A
#
# COMPACT_ATOMS: atom_id res chain seq x y z
N MET A 1 -11.75 -7.44 -4.11
CA MET A 1 -12.01 -5.98 -3.88
C MET A 1 -11.02 -5.44 -2.85
N ALA A 2 -10.77 -4.12 -2.79
CA ALA A 2 -9.81 -3.53 -1.86
C ALA A 2 -10.36 -3.43 -0.43
N VAL A 3 -9.50 -3.70 0.55
CA VAL A 3 -9.81 -3.76 1.99
C VAL A 3 -9.27 -2.53 2.71
N CYS A 4 -8.11 -2.05 2.29
CA CYS A 4 -7.52 -0.81 2.80
C CYS A 4 -6.89 -0.02 1.66
N ILE A 5 -7.06 1.29 1.70
CA ILE A 5 -6.44 2.25 0.80
C ILE A 5 -5.78 3.34 1.65
N ALA A 6 -4.49 3.56 1.42
CA ALA A 6 -3.72 4.57 2.13
C ALA A 6 -2.94 5.47 1.16
N VAL A 7 -2.90 6.76 1.50
CA VAL A 7 -2.09 7.79 0.85
C VAL A 7 -1.15 8.34 1.90
N ILE A 8 0.14 8.18 1.64
CA ILE A 8 1.22 8.57 2.55
C ILE A 8 2.05 9.64 1.85
N ALA A 9 2.31 10.73 2.55
CA ALA A 9 3.14 11.80 2.03
C ALA A 9 4.60 11.38 1.86
N LYS A 10 5.37 12.25 1.21
CA LYS A 10 6.80 12.07 1.03
C LYS A 10 7.54 11.92 2.35
N GLU A 11 7.16 12.67 3.38
CA GLU A 11 7.77 12.67 4.71
C GLU A 11 7.16 11.59 5.64
N ASN A 12 6.51 10.57 5.08
CA ASN A 12 5.95 9.43 5.81
C ASN A 12 4.81 9.74 6.80
N TYR A 13 4.19 10.92 6.72
CA TYR A 13 2.94 11.18 7.43
C TYR A 13 1.72 10.70 6.62
N PRO A 14 0.68 10.16 7.28
CA PRO A 14 -0.51 9.68 6.60
C PRO A 14 -1.40 10.87 6.18
N LEU A 15 -1.64 11.01 4.87
CA LEU A 15 -2.58 12.00 4.33
C LEU A 15 -4.01 11.48 4.33
N TYR A 16 -4.18 10.18 4.09
CA TYR A 16 -5.47 9.52 4.07
C TYR A 16 -5.30 8.03 4.34
N ILE A 17 -6.10 7.46 5.24
CA ILE A 17 -6.17 6.01 5.46
C ILE A 17 -7.64 5.65 5.60
N ARG A 18 -8.09 4.68 4.81
CA ARG A 18 -9.43 4.12 4.91
C ARG A 18 -9.36 2.61 4.84
N SER A 19 -9.98 1.96 5.80
CA SER A 19 -10.06 0.51 5.88
C SER A 19 -11.49 0.04 6.10
N VAL A 20 -11.80 -1.15 5.60
CA VAL A 20 -13.06 -1.86 5.82
C VAL A 20 -12.69 -3.30 6.16
N PRO A 21 -13.12 -3.87 7.30
CA PRO A 21 -13.99 -3.30 8.34
C PRO A 21 -13.26 -2.36 9.31
N VAL A 22 -14.00 -1.39 9.89
CA VAL A 22 -13.47 -0.37 10.83
C VAL A 22 -12.85 -0.98 12.10
N GLN A 23 -13.32 -2.16 12.51
CA GLN A 23 -12.82 -2.87 13.70
C GLN A 23 -11.32 -3.20 13.62
N ASN A 24 -10.79 -3.35 12.41
CA ASN A 24 -9.40 -3.73 12.15
C ASN A 24 -8.55 -2.57 11.67
N GLU A 25 -8.99 -1.32 11.86
CA GLU A 25 -8.28 -0.15 11.35
C GLU A 25 -6.82 -0.12 11.83
N LEU A 26 -6.59 -0.34 13.13
CA LEU A 26 -5.25 -0.34 13.72
C LEU A 26 -4.32 -1.40 13.07
N LYS A 27 -4.86 -2.58 12.72
CA LYS A 27 -4.09 -3.62 12.01
C LYS A 27 -3.61 -3.10 10.66
N PHE A 28 -4.49 -2.45 9.90
CA PHE A 28 -4.14 -1.92 8.59
C PHE A 28 -3.16 -0.73 8.67
N HIS A 29 -3.24 0.09 9.71
CA HIS A 29 -2.24 1.14 9.98
C HIS A 29 -0.84 0.55 10.12
N TYR A 30 -0.66 -0.49 10.96
CA TYR A 30 0.63 -1.17 11.09
C TYR A 30 1.10 -1.81 9.79
N THR A 31 0.19 -2.49 9.07
CA THR A 31 0.51 -3.13 7.79
C THR A 31 0.97 -2.13 6.72
N VAL A 32 0.34 -0.95 6.65
CA VAL A 32 0.75 0.11 5.73
C VAL A 32 2.10 0.67 6.16
N HIS A 33 2.31 0.89 7.46
CA HIS A 33 3.57 1.40 7.99
C HIS A 33 4.76 0.48 7.67
N THR A 34 4.65 -0.82 7.92
CA THR A 34 5.72 -1.78 7.60
C THR A 34 5.98 -1.90 6.09
N SER A 35 4.97 -1.64 5.26
CA SER A 35 5.14 -1.65 3.80
C SER A 35 5.95 -0.46 3.26
N LEU A 36 6.11 0.62 4.04
CA LEU A 36 6.84 1.81 3.62
C LEU A 36 8.34 1.54 3.47
N ASP A 37 8.92 0.73 4.34
CA ASP A 37 10.35 0.37 4.26
C ASP A 37 10.67 -0.31 2.92
N VAL A 38 9.81 -1.25 2.51
CA VAL A 38 9.93 -1.95 1.22
C VAL A 38 9.73 -1.01 0.04
N VAL A 39 8.77 -0.08 0.14
CA VAL A 39 8.54 0.94 -0.89
C VAL A 39 9.79 1.80 -1.06
N GLU A 40 10.44 2.22 0.02
CA GLU A 40 11.66 3.03 -0.01
C GLU A 40 12.85 2.26 -0.61
N GLU A 41 13.00 0.99 -0.28
CA GLU A 41 14.01 0.11 -0.88
C GLU A 41 13.79 -0.03 -2.40
N LYS A 42 12.55 -0.29 -2.84
CA LYS A 42 12.20 -0.40 -4.26
C LYS A 42 12.44 0.91 -5.02
N ILE A 43 12.08 2.06 -4.45
CA ILE A 43 12.36 3.37 -5.07
C ILE A 43 13.87 3.56 -5.26
N SER A 44 14.67 3.16 -4.26
CA SER A 44 16.14 3.29 -4.28
C SER A 44 16.80 2.34 -5.28
N ALA A 45 16.24 1.15 -5.48
CA ALA A 45 16.70 0.17 -6.45
C ALA A 45 16.37 0.56 -7.90
N VAL A 46 15.15 1.06 -8.15
CA VAL A 46 14.70 1.50 -9.49
C VAL A 46 15.53 2.68 -10.03
N GLY A 47 16.09 3.52 -9.14
CA GLY A 47 17.00 4.60 -9.53
C GLY A 47 18.30 4.16 -10.22
N LYS A 48 18.65 2.86 -10.19
CA LYS A 48 19.89 2.31 -10.77
C LYS A 48 19.69 1.59 -12.10
N ALA A 49 18.46 1.27 -12.49
CA ALA A 49 18.15 0.49 -13.68
C ALA A 49 17.05 1.16 -14.51
N MET A 50 17.45 1.74 -15.65
CA MET A 50 16.61 2.18 -16.77
C MET A 50 15.93 3.56 -16.66
N ALA A 51 16.35 4.43 -17.58
CA ALA A 51 15.86 5.79 -17.79
C ALA A 51 14.63 5.87 -18.73
N ASP A 52 13.98 4.76 -19.11
CA ASP A 52 13.00 4.77 -20.22
C ASP A 52 11.61 4.22 -19.88
N GLN A 53 11.34 3.87 -18.63
CA GLN A 53 9.98 3.65 -18.15
C GLN A 53 9.90 4.09 -16.70
N ARG A 54 9.45 5.33 -16.45
CA ARG A 54 9.06 5.77 -15.10
C ARG A 54 7.76 5.05 -14.71
N GLU A 55 7.84 3.73 -14.52
CA GLU A 55 6.68 2.96 -14.07
C GLU A 55 6.43 3.34 -12.60
N LEU A 56 5.43 4.20 -12.39
CA LEU A 56 5.00 4.67 -11.07
C LEU A 56 4.40 3.54 -10.22
N TYR A 57 4.03 2.44 -10.87
CA TYR A 57 3.50 1.24 -10.24
C TYR A 57 4.65 0.33 -9.78
N LEU A 58 4.76 0.09 -8.47
CA LEU A 58 5.80 -0.76 -7.88
C LEU A 58 5.45 -2.26 -7.92
N GLY A 59 4.22 -2.59 -8.34
CA GLY A 59 3.70 -3.95 -8.30
C GLY A 59 3.39 -4.44 -6.88
N LEU A 60 3.40 -5.76 -6.74
CA LEU A 60 3.31 -6.45 -5.46
C LEU A 60 4.49 -6.05 -4.57
N LEU A 61 4.22 -5.59 -3.35
CA LEU A 61 5.27 -5.23 -2.40
C LEU A 61 5.95 -6.47 -1.80
N TYR A 62 5.16 -7.52 -1.59
CA TYR A 62 5.65 -8.85 -1.21
C TYR A 62 5.12 -9.87 -2.21
N PRO A 63 5.97 -10.76 -2.75
CA PRO A 63 5.47 -11.92 -3.46
C PRO A 63 4.79 -12.83 -2.43
N THR A 64 3.48 -13.02 -2.56
CA THR A 64 2.77 -14.09 -1.86
C THR A 64 3.10 -15.39 -2.59
N GLU A 65 4.36 -15.83 -2.54
CA GLU A 65 4.62 -17.22 -2.88
C GLU A 65 3.97 -18.04 -1.76
N ASP A 66 3.14 -19.01 -2.15
CA ASP A 66 2.62 -20.06 -1.27
C ASP A 66 3.82 -20.83 -0.69
N TYR A 67 4.48 -20.25 0.31
CA TYR A 67 5.56 -20.93 1.01
C TYR A 67 4.93 -22.01 1.87
N LYS A 68 4.96 -23.24 1.36
CA LYS A 68 5.33 -24.38 2.20
C LYS A 68 6.55 -23.91 3.01
N VAL A 69 6.37 -23.72 4.31
CA VAL A 69 7.43 -23.32 5.22
C VAL A 69 8.54 -24.38 5.12
N TYR A 70 9.60 -24.09 4.36
CA TYR A 70 10.82 -24.88 4.37
C TYR A 70 11.72 -24.32 5.49
N PRO A 71 11.94 -25.07 6.58
CA PRO A 71 12.62 -24.58 7.79
C PRO A 71 14.12 -24.26 7.63
N SER A 72 14.66 -24.26 6.40
CA SER A 72 16.11 -24.15 6.15
C SER A 72 16.62 -22.77 5.76
N HIS A 73 15.76 -21.79 5.45
CA HIS A 73 16.18 -20.41 5.09
C HIS A 73 16.12 -19.41 6.26
N MET A 74 15.92 -19.88 7.49
CA MET A 74 15.95 -19.11 8.73
C MET A 74 17.38 -18.78 9.18
N ILE A 75 18.25 -18.28 8.29
CA ILE A 75 19.66 -17.99 8.64
C ILE A 75 20.10 -16.57 8.22
N ILE A 76 19.39 -15.84 7.34
CA ILE A 76 19.91 -14.56 6.83
C ILE A 76 19.42 -13.30 7.60
N VAL A 77 18.47 -13.40 8.53
CA VAL A 77 17.89 -12.21 9.21
C VAL A 77 18.38 -12.03 10.67
N TYR A 78 19.56 -12.57 11.02
CA TYR A 78 20.07 -12.55 12.41
C TYR A 78 20.59 -11.21 12.94
N TYR A 79 20.40 -10.07 12.26
CA TYR A 79 21.04 -8.83 12.69
C TYR A 79 20.19 -7.85 13.52
N THR A 80 18.92 -8.13 13.82
CA THR A 80 18.21 -7.44 14.93
C THR A 80 17.14 -8.34 15.57
N PRO A 81 17.15 -8.55 16.90
CA PRO A 81 16.18 -9.41 17.58
C PRO A 81 14.75 -8.83 17.60
N VAL A 82 14.57 -7.56 17.23
CA VAL A 82 13.27 -6.87 17.25
C VAL A 82 12.44 -7.13 15.98
N CYS A 83 13.09 -7.29 14.81
CA CYS A 83 12.39 -7.45 13.53
C CYS A 83 11.79 -8.86 13.33
N ILE A 84 12.43 -9.91 13.84
CA ILE A 84 11.98 -11.30 13.63
C ILE A 84 10.70 -11.63 14.41
N PHE A 85 10.55 -11.14 15.64
CA PHE A 85 9.36 -11.42 16.45
C PHE A 85 8.11 -10.69 15.90
N PHE A 86 8.30 -9.51 15.31
CA PHE A 86 7.26 -8.76 14.60
C PHE A 86 6.85 -9.46 13.29
N LEU A 87 7.82 -9.99 12.54
CA LEU A 87 7.58 -10.76 11.31
C LEU A 87 6.81 -12.06 11.57
N LEU A 88 7.05 -12.75 12.70
CA LEU A 88 6.40 -14.04 13.00
C LEU A 88 4.90 -13.87 13.34
N ILE A 89 4.53 -12.78 14.04
CA ILE A 89 3.12 -12.45 14.32
C ILE A 89 2.41 -11.90 13.08
N GLU A 90 3.10 -11.11 12.22
CA GLU A 90 2.54 -10.71 10.92
C GLU A 90 2.31 -11.92 9.99
N ASN A 91 3.19 -12.92 9.98
CA ASN A 91 3.04 -14.07 9.09
C ASN A 91 1.80 -14.95 9.38
N ILE A 92 1.31 -15.02 10.63
CA ILE A 92 0.15 -15.87 10.95
C ILE A 92 -1.21 -15.17 10.72
N LEU A 93 -1.28 -13.83 10.80
CA LEU A 93 -2.53 -13.07 10.65
C LEU A 93 -2.67 -12.29 9.34
N LEU A 94 -1.62 -12.23 8.51
CA LEU A 94 -1.56 -11.43 7.28
C LEU A 94 -1.54 -12.26 5.98
N TYR A 95 -1.56 -13.60 6.10
CA TYR A 95 -1.54 -14.57 5.00
C TYR A 95 -2.70 -14.44 3.99
N ARG A 96 -3.65 -13.53 4.26
CA ARG A 96 -4.83 -13.31 3.45
C ARG A 96 -4.83 -11.99 2.69
N HIS A 97 -3.81 -11.13 2.80
CA HIS A 97 -3.84 -9.81 2.17
C HIS A 97 -2.64 -9.54 1.25
N THR A 98 -2.92 -9.31 -0.04
CA THR A 98 -1.92 -8.87 -1.02
C THR A 98 -1.79 -7.35 -0.98
N ARG A 99 -0.55 -6.85 -0.93
CA ARG A 99 -0.23 -5.42 -0.82
C ARG A 99 0.40 -4.92 -2.11
N TYR A 100 -0.14 -3.85 -2.65
CA TYR A 100 0.36 -3.19 -3.86
C TYR A 100 0.81 -1.77 -3.55
N GLY A 101 1.90 -1.36 -4.19
CA GLY A 101 2.46 -0.02 -4.04
C GLY A 101 2.44 0.76 -5.35
N TYR A 102 2.22 2.07 -5.23
CA TYR A 102 2.36 3.02 -6.31
C TYR A 102 2.99 4.29 -5.77
N VAL A 103 3.97 4.86 -6.48
CA VAL A 103 4.68 6.05 -6.05
C VAL A 103 4.60 7.09 -7.15
N THR A 104 4.11 8.26 -6.77
CA THR A 104 4.02 9.41 -7.67
C THR A 104 5.40 10.03 -7.92
N ASN A 105 5.50 10.87 -8.95
CA ASN A 105 6.68 11.69 -9.21
C ASN A 105 6.98 12.68 -8.07
N SER A 106 5.96 13.14 -7.33
CA SER A 106 6.11 13.98 -6.13
C SER A 106 6.49 13.18 -4.88
N LYS A 107 6.78 11.88 -5.02
CA LYS A 107 7.16 10.96 -3.93
C LYS A 107 6.07 10.71 -2.89
N VAL A 108 4.81 11.05 -3.20
CA VAL A 108 3.64 10.55 -2.46
C VAL A 108 3.46 9.07 -2.77
N LYS A 109 3.24 8.27 -1.74
CA LYS A 109 3.17 6.81 -1.78
C LYS A 109 1.71 6.38 -1.58
N PHE A 110 1.19 5.60 -2.52
CA PHE A 110 -0.12 4.98 -2.42
C PHE A 110 0.05 3.49 -2.12
N VAL A 111 -0.70 3.01 -1.13
CA VAL A 111 -0.71 1.60 -0.74
C VAL A 111 -2.14 1.10 -0.81
N ILE A 112 -2.36 0.02 -1.56
CA ILE A 112 -3.65 -0.66 -1.64
C ILE A 112 -3.48 -2.08 -1.13
N VAL A 113 -4.31 -2.44 -0.16
CA VAL A 113 -4.39 -3.78 0.42
C VAL A 113 -5.63 -4.46 -0.10
N VAL A 114 -5.46 -5.62 -0.70
CA VAL A 114 -6.52 -6.42 -1.32
C VAL A 114 -6.63 -7.77 -0.61
N ASP A 115 -7.84 -8.28 -0.42
CA ASP A 115 -8.05 -9.63 0.10
C ASP A 115 -7.72 -10.69 -0.95
N SER A 116 -6.87 -11.64 -0.59
CA SER A 116 -6.41 -12.78 -1.40
C SER A 116 -7.53 -13.72 -1.84
N SER A 117 -8.68 -13.68 -1.16
CA SER A 117 -9.92 -14.35 -1.59
C SER A 117 -10.37 -13.94 -3.00
N ASN A 118 -9.95 -12.76 -3.44
CA ASN A 118 -10.22 -12.23 -4.77
C ASN A 118 -9.01 -12.42 -5.68
N THR A 119 -8.60 -13.68 -5.87
CA THR A 119 -7.43 -14.07 -6.68
C THR A 119 -7.56 -13.70 -8.17
N SER A 120 -8.75 -13.28 -8.61
CA SER A 120 -9.03 -12.88 -10.00
C SER A 120 -8.75 -11.42 -10.31
N LEU A 121 -8.41 -10.57 -9.32
CA LEU A 121 -8.05 -9.19 -9.58
C LEU A 121 -6.74 -9.15 -10.37
N ARG A 122 -6.87 -8.92 -11.68
CA ARG A 122 -5.72 -8.82 -12.58
C ARG A 122 -4.98 -7.52 -12.29
N ASP A 123 -3.66 -7.52 -12.45
CA ASP A 123 -2.80 -6.32 -12.34
C ASP A 123 -3.35 -5.10 -13.09
N ASN A 124 -4.05 -5.32 -14.20
CA ASN A 124 -4.67 -4.26 -15.00
C ASN A 124 -5.73 -3.48 -14.23
N GLU A 125 -6.52 -4.15 -13.39
CA GLU A 125 -7.54 -3.52 -12.53
C GLU A 125 -6.87 -2.73 -11.41
N ILE A 126 -5.84 -3.28 -10.78
CA ILE A 126 -5.04 -2.60 -9.75
C ILE A 126 -4.38 -1.34 -10.31
N ARG A 127 -3.75 -1.44 -11.49
CA ARG A 127 -3.21 -0.27 -12.20
C ARG A 127 -4.29 0.77 -12.50
N SER A 128 -5.50 0.34 -12.85
CA SER A 128 -6.64 1.23 -13.08
C SER A 128 -7.10 1.93 -11.80
N MET A 129 -7.16 1.21 -10.67
CA MET A 129 -7.46 1.77 -9.35
C MET A 129 -6.43 2.84 -8.96
N PHE A 130 -5.14 2.55 -9.12
CA PHE A 130 -4.09 3.53 -8.83
C PHE A 130 -4.18 4.78 -9.69
N ARG A 131 -4.48 4.64 -11.00
CA ARG A 131 -4.68 5.82 -11.88
C ARG A 131 -5.87 6.66 -11.44
N LYS A 132 -7.01 6.03 -11.11
CA LYS A 132 -8.20 6.74 -10.62
C LYS A 132 -7.93 7.44 -9.30
N LEU A 133 -7.23 6.78 -8.38
CA LEU A 133 -6.85 7.34 -7.09
C LEU A 133 -5.87 8.51 -7.25
N HIS A 134 -4.88 8.38 -8.15
CA HIS A 134 -3.96 9.46 -8.50
C HIS A 134 -4.71 10.68 -9.01
N ASN A 135 -5.60 10.51 -10.00
CA ASN A 135 -6.33 11.63 -10.60
C ASN A 135 -7.16 12.36 -9.54
N SER A 136 -7.91 11.63 -8.72
CA SER A 136 -8.70 12.24 -7.65
C SER A 136 -7.84 12.91 -6.58
N PHE A 137 -6.67 12.35 -6.26
CA PHE A 137 -5.70 12.97 -5.37
C PHE A 137 -5.19 14.30 -5.97
N THR A 138 -4.86 14.32 -7.25
CA THR A 138 -4.47 15.55 -7.96
C THR A 138 -5.57 16.60 -7.90
N ASP A 139 -6.84 16.24 -8.09
CA ASP A 139 -7.97 17.18 -7.98
C ASP A 139 -8.06 17.83 -6.59
N VAL A 140 -7.79 17.05 -5.53
CA VAL A 140 -7.73 17.58 -4.15
C VAL A 140 -6.54 18.52 -3.97
N MET A 141 -5.36 18.13 -4.44
CA MET A 141 -4.14 18.94 -4.32
C MET A 141 -4.20 20.23 -5.14
N CYS A 142 -4.94 20.24 -6.25
CA CYS A 142 -5.16 21.42 -7.09
C CYS A 142 -6.18 22.40 -6.48
N ASN A 143 -6.76 22.11 -5.33
CA ASN A 143 -7.62 23.04 -4.61
C ASN A 143 -6.77 24.14 -3.93
N PRO A 144 -6.97 25.44 -4.26
CA PRO A 144 -6.19 26.53 -3.66
C PRO A 144 -6.41 26.71 -2.16
N PHE A 145 -7.47 26.12 -1.59
CA PHE A 145 -7.75 26.16 -0.15
C PHE A 145 -7.22 24.94 0.61
N TYR A 146 -6.58 24.00 -0.08
CA TYR A 146 -5.97 22.84 0.55
C TYR A 146 -4.57 23.19 1.04
N ASN A 147 -4.30 22.97 2.32
CA ASN A 147 -2.95 23.14 2.87
C ASN A 147 -2.16 21.84 2.66
N PRO A 148 -0.97 21.91 2.02
CA PRO A 148 -0.09 20.75 1.92
C PRO A 148 0.29 20.24 3.32
N GLY A 149 0.08 18.96 3.57
CA GLY A 149 0.35 18.34 4.87
C GLY A 149 -0.90 17.95 5.66
N ASP A 150 -2.03 18.60 5.38
CA ASP A 150 -3.28 18.30 6.06
C ASP A 150 -3.90 16.99 5.56
N THR A 151 -4.63 16.31 6.44
CA THR A 151 -5.40 15.12 6.05
C THR A 151 -6.43 15.45 4.97
N ILE A 152 -6.64 14.52 4.03
CA ILE A 152 -7.62 14.70 2.96
C ILE A 152 -9.03 14.49 3.51
N GLN A 153 -9.83 15.56 3.53
CA GLN A 153 -11.21 15.54 4.03
C GLN A 153 -12.28 15.66 2.92
N SER A 154 -11.87 15.56 1.65
CA SER A 154 -12.77 15.72 0.51
C SER A 154 -13.81 14.60 0.44
N LYS A 155 -15.10 14.96 0.46
CA LYS A 155 -16.21 14.01 0.30
C LYS A 155 -16.21 13.31 -1.05
N ALA A 156 -15.82 14.02 -2.11
CA ALA A 156 -15.72 13.46 -3.45
C ALA A 156 -14.63 12.38 -3.52
N PHE A 157 -13.49 12.65 -2.87
CA PHE A 157 -12.41 11.67 -2.73
C PHE A 157 -12.86 10.45 -1.92
N ASP A 158 -13.52 10.66 -0.78
CA ASP A 158 -14.01 9.56 0.07
C ASP A 158 -15.05 8.67 -0.64
N SER A 159 -15.95 9.28 -1.44
CA SER A 159 -16.93 8.55 -2.25
C SER A 159 -16.26 7.70 -3.33
N MET A 160 -15.23 8.24 -3.99
CA MET A 160 -14.44 7.52 -4.98
C MET A 160 -13.71 6.33 -4.36
N VAL A 161 -13.04 6.53 -3.22
CA VAL A 161 -12.36 5.45 -2.47
C VAL A 161 -13.37 4.39 -2.05
N SER A 162 -14.51 4.80 -1.49
CA SER A 162 -15.57 3.89 -1.05
C SER A 162 -16.10 3.02 -2.21
N ALA A 163 -16.16 3.55 -3.43
CA ALA A 163 -16.56 2.80 -4.62
C ALA A 163 -15.52 1.75 -5.08
N MET A 164 -14.25 1.90 -4.69
CA MET A 164 -13.19 0.93 -4.97
C MET A 164 -13.05 -0.17 -3.90
N MET A 165 -13.58 0.08 -2.71
CA MET A 165 -13.50 -0.82 -1.57
C MET A 165 -14.62 -1.88 -1.60
N VAL A 166 -14.41 -2.97 -0.85
CA VAL A 166 -15.47 -3.95 -0.58
C VAL A 166 -16.64 -3.22 0.10
N GLN A 167 -17.87 -3.40 -0.39
CA GLN A 167 -19.04 -2.91 0.34
C GLN A 167 -19.18 -3.73 1.63
N ALA A 168 -19.20 -3.05 2.77
CA ALA A 168 -19.50 -3.68 4.05
C ALA A 168 -20.95 -4.16 4.00
N SER A 169 -21.14 -5.48 3.88
CA SER A 169 -22.42 -6.16 4.07
C SER A 169 -22.80 -6.21 5.54
#